data_AF-A0A2V5NXD0-F1
#
_entry.id   AF-A0A2V5NXD0-F1
#
_cell.length_a   1.000
_cell.length_b   1.000
_cell.length_c   1.000
_cell.angle_alpha   90.00
_cell.angle_beta   90.00
_cell.angle_gamma   90.00
#
_symmetry.space_group_name_H-M   'P 1'
#
loop_
_entity.id
_entity.type
_entity.pdbx_description
1 polymer ?
#
loop_
_entity_poly.entity_id
_entity_poly.type
_entity_poly.pdbx_seq_one_letter_code
_entity_poly.pdbx_strand_id
1 'polypeptide(L)'
;MTAKDELWVCGSSPMSWQVDPKYPAMPLGCPPKDQLFMKFNTSGKLLQLWSVPKAEDGKERPGECNWVHCLALDSKGNIYAGDIVGKRAQKFVRKN
;
A
#
# COMPACT_ATOMS: atom_id res chain seq x y z
N MET A 1 0.33 -8.17 -13.29
CA MET A 1 -0.73 -9.20 -13.43
C MET A 1 -0.11 -10.56 -13.17
N THR A 2 -0.78 -11.45 -12.43
CA THR A 2 -0.29 -12.82 -12.17
C THR A 2 -0.70 -13.78 -13.27
N ALA A 3 -0.15 -15.00 -13.28
CA ALA A 3 -0.56 -16.07 -14.19
C ALA A 3 -2.00 -16.59 -13.98
N LYS A 4 -2.69 -16.11 -12.93
CA LYS A 4 -4.10 -16.41 -12.64
C LYS A 4 -5.03 -15.25 -13.01
N ASP A 5 -4.56 -14.32 -13.84
CA ASP A 5 -5.28 -13.10 -14.20
C ASP A 5 -5.69 -12.25 -12.99
N GLU A 6 -4.83 -12.22 -11.96
CA GLU A 6 -5.03 -11.36 -10.80
C GLU A 6 -4.21 -10.07 -10.95
N LEU A 7 -4.89 -8.95 -10.76
CA LEU A 7 -4.30 -7.62 -10.69
C LEU A 7 -4.07 -7.27 -9.23
N TRP A 8 -2.84 -6.89 -8.89
CA TRP A 8 -2.47 -6.48 -7.55
C TRP A 8 -2.06 -5.01 -7.56
N VAL A 9 -2.61 -4.25 -6.62
CA VAL A 9 -2.37 -2.83 -6.50
C VAL A 9 -2.11 -2.46 -5.04
N CYS A 10 -1.40 -1.36 -4.84
CA CYS A 10 -1.18 -0.75 -3.54
C CYS A 10 -1.60 0.72 -3.56
N GLY A 11 -1.86 1.29 -2.39
CA GLY A 11 -2.18 2.70 -2.25
C GLY A 11 -2.92 2.97 -0.95
N SER A 12 -3.85 3.91 -0.97
CA SER A 12 -4.75 4.23 0.13
C SER A 12 -6.21 4.13 -0.31
N SER A 13 -7.12 4.04 0.65
CA SER A 13 -8.55 4.20 0.37
C SER A 13 -8.86 5.63 -0.05
N PRO A 14 -10.02 5.88 -0.71
CA PRO A 14 -10.47 7.23 -1.02
C PRO A 14 -10.46 8.11 0.23
N MET A 15 -10.00 9.35 0.05
CA MET A 15 -9.87 10.30 1.14
C MET A 15 -10.36 11.68 0.71
N SER A 16 -10.79 12.46 1.70
CA SER A 16 -11.27 13.82 1.46
C SER A 16 -10.13 14.72 0.99
N TRP A 17 -10.45 15.61 0.06
CA TRP A 17 -9.55 16.65 -0.43
C TRP A 17 -9.44 17.73 0.66
N GLN A 18 -8.46 17.57 1.55
CA GLN A 18 -8.23 18.45 2.68
C GLN A 18 -6.78 18.90 2.71
N VAL A 19 -6.55 20.08 3.29
CA VAL A 19 -5.21 20.59 3.62
C VAL A 19 -4.89 20.13 5.03
N ASP A 20 -3.78 19.41 5.19
CA ASP A 20 -3.23 19.11 6.50
C ASP A 20 -2.30 20.26 6.91
N PRO A 21 -2.55 20.97 8.03
CA PRO A 21 -1.68 22.04 8.50
C PRO A 21 -0.24 21.59 8.79
N LYS A 22 -0.03 20.29 9.08
CA LYS A 22 1.30 19.69 9.22
C LYS A 22 2.04 19.61 7.89
N TYR A 23 1.31 19.55 6.77
CA TYR A 23 1.85 19.41 5.41
C TYR A 23 1.23 20.45 4.45
N PRO A 24 1.44 21.76 4.70
CA PRO A 24 0.71 22.82 4.00
C PRO A 24 1.07 22.95 2.50
N ALA A 25 2.19 22.39 2.08
CA ALA A 25 2.64 22.37 0.68
C ALA A 25 2.30 21.06 -0.06
N MET A 26 1.65 20.11 0.61
CA MET A 26 1.29 18.84 -0.01
C MET A 26 0.01 18.94 -0.84
N PRO A 27 -0.12 18.12 -1.91
CA PRO A 27 -1.37 18.01 -2.65
C PRO A 27 -2.54 17.67 -1.73
N LEU A 28 -3.74 18.09 -2.13
CA LEU A 28 -4.97 17.75 -1.42
C LEU A 28 -5.12 16.23 -1.32
N GLY A 29 -5.46 15.76 -0.13
CA GLY A 29 -5.50 14.32 0.14
C GLY A 29 -4.10 13.70 0.34
N CYS A 30 -3.11 14.50 0.72
CA CYS A 30 -1.86 14.02 1.31
C CYS A 30 -1.74 14.57 2.74
N PRO A 31 -1.23 13.78 3.71
CA PRO A 31 -0.72 12.41 3.58
C PRO A 31 -1.83 11.35 3.46
N PRO A 32 -1.55 10.16 2.88
CA PRO A 32 -2.50 9.06 2.83
C PRO A 32 -2.97 8.66 4.23
N LYS A 33 -4.28 8.47 4.41
CA LYS A 33 -4.87 8.12 5.72
C LYS A 33 -4.61 6.67 6.15
N ASP A 34 -4.45 5.77 5.19
CA ASP A 34 -4.20 4.34 5.40
C ASP A 34 -3.28 3.78 4.30
N GLN A 35 -2.94 2.50 4.41
CA GLN A 35 -2.09 1.78 3.48
C GLN A 35 -2.79 0.47 3.13
N LEU A 36 -3.01 0.21 1.84
CA LEU A 36 -3.79 -0.91 1.37
C LEU A 36 -3.03 -1.76 0.36
N PHE A 37 -3.24 -3.07 0.42
CA PHE A 37 -3.01 -3.99 -0.68
C PHE A 37 -4.36 -4.51 -1.17
N MET A 38 -4.56 -4.48 -2.48
CA MET A 38 -5.80 -4.96 -3.09
C MET A 38 -5.51 -5.92 -4.22
N LYS A 39 -6.38 -6.92 -4.35
CA LYS A 39 -6.37 -7.90 -5.42
C LYS A 39 -7.67 -7.82 -6.19
N PHE A 40 -7.60 -7.69 -7.49
CA PHE A 40 -8.73 -7.67 -8.41
C PHE A 40 -8.60 -8.80 -9.43
N ASN A 41 -9.73 -9.22 -10.01
CA ASN A 41 -9.70 -9.93 -11.27
C ASN A 41 -9.63 -8.94 -12.45
N THR A 42 -9.48 -9.44 -13.67
CA THR A 42 -9.43 -8.63 -14.90
C THR A 42 -10.75 -7.94 -15.25
N SER A 43 -11.88 -8.33 -14.66
CA SER A 43 -13.17 -7.63 -14.81
C SER A 43 -13.36 -6.47 -13.82
N GLY A 44 -12.34 -6.14 -13.01
CA GLY A 44 -12.39 -5.07 -12.01
C GLY A 44 -13.09 -5.43 -10.70
N LYS A 45 -13.46 -6.70 -10.49
CA LYS A 45 -14.02 -7.17 -9.22
C LYS A 45 -12.93 -7.29 -8.17
N LEU A 46 -13.12 -6.62 -7.02
CA LEU A 46 -12.27 -6.78 -5.85
C LEU A 46 -12.40 -8.21 -5.30
N LEU A 47 -11.28 -8.91 -5.22
CA LEU A 47 -11.18 -10.27 -4.68
C LEU A 47 -10.70 -10.27 -3.23
N GLN A 48 -9.73 -9.41 -2.90
CA GLN A 48 -9.16 -9.29 -1.56
C GLN A 48 -8.71 -7.86 -1.27
N LEU A 49 -8.86 -7.44 -0.01
CA LEU A 49 -8.41 -6.17 0.51
C LEU A 49 -7.70 -6.43 1.84
N TRP A 50 -6.49 -5.91 1.98
CA TRP A 50 -5.74 -5.90 3.24
C TRP A 50 -5.39 -4.46 3.59
N SER A 51 -5.67 -4.08 4.84
CA SER A 51 -5.07 -2.89 5.43
C SER A 51 -3.72 -3.25 6.04
N VAL A 52 -2.75 -2.37 5.80
CA VAL A 52 -1.42 -2.41 6.39
C VAL A 52 -1.35 -1.25 7.39
N PRO A 53 -0.83 -1.47 8.61
CA PRO A 53 -0.65 -0.38 9.55
C PRO A 53 0.15 0.77 8.93
N LYS A 54 -0.40 1.98 8.99
CA LYS A 54 0.33 3.17 8.57
C LYS A 54 1.32 3.56 9.67
N ALA A 55 2.59 3.72 9.32
CA ALA A 55 3.59 4.19 10.27
C ALA A 55 3.52 5.71 10.51
N GLU A 56 4.12 6.13 11.62
CA GLU A 56 4.48 7.51 11.90
C GLU A 56 5.85 7.81 11.29
N ASP A 57 6.00 8.98 10.67
CA ASP A 57 7.23 9.40 10.00
C ASP A 57 8.43 9.34 10.96
N GLY A 58 9.44 8.55 10.58
CA GLY A 58 10.67 8.38 11.35
C GLY A 58 10.57 7.35 12.50
N LYS A 59 9.45 6.64 12.62
CA LYS A 59 9.23 5.58 13.64
C LYS A 59 8.74 4.26 13.04
N GLU A 60 9.06 4.00 11.78
CA GLU A 60 8.55 2.85 11.02
C GLU A 60 9.01 1.49 11.57
N ARG A 61 8.07 0.62 11.93
CA ARG A 61 8.36 -0.75 12.44
C ARG A 61 8.12 -1.83 11.37
N PRO A 62 8.79 -2.99 11.45
CA PRO A 62 8.51 -4.10 10.53
C PRO A 62 7.01 -4.45 10.50
N GLY A 63 6.45 -4.56 9.29
CA GLY A 63 5.02 -4.84 9.09
C GLY A 63 4.14 -3.60 8.95
N GLU A 64 4.68 -2.39 9.16
CA GLU A 64 4.00 -1.12 8.87
C GLU A 64 4.47 -0.56 7.52
N CYS A 65 3.65 0.23 6.84
CA CYS A 65 4.04 0.96 5.64
C CYS A 65 3.88 2.48 5.85
N ASN A 66 4.74 3.28 5.21
CA ASN A 66 4.63 4.74 5.20
C ASN A 66 4.65 5.32 3.77
N TRP A 67 3.46 5.41 3.16
CA TRP A 67 3.30 5.75 1.74
C TRP A 67 3.84 4.65 0.82
N VAL A 68 3.10 3.55 0.74
CA VAL A 68 3.37 2.49 -0.23
C VAL A 68 3.07 3.01 -1.64
N HIS A 69 4.05 2.91 -2.52
CA HIS A 69 3.94 3.36 -3.91
C HIS A 69 4.24 2.28 -4.94
N CYS A 70 4.81 1.15 -4.52
CA CYS A 70 5.00 0.02 -5.41
C CYS A 70 4.73 -1.31 -4.73
N LEU A 71 4.30 -2.26 -5.54
CA LEU A 71 4.02 -3.62 -5.14
C LEU A 71 4.51 -4.58 -6.22
N ALA A 72 5.22 -5.62 -5.81
CA ALA A 72 5.62 -6.74 -6.66
C ALA A 72 5.31 -8.07 -5.95
N LEU A 73 5.22 -9.14 -6.74
CA LEU A 73 4.98 -10.49 -6.24
C LEU A 73 6.10 -11.42 -6.66
N ASP A 74 6.47 -12.38 -5.80
CA ASP A 74 7.25 -13.55 -6.23
C ASP A 74 6.36 -14.71 -6.70
N SER A 75 6.98 -15.77 -7.21
CA SER A 75 6.28 -16.97 -7.70
C SER A 75 5.52 -17.74 -6.61
N LYS A 76 5.82 -17.49 -5.33
CA LYS A 76 5.07 -18.04 -4.18
C LYS A 76 3.93 -17.12 -3.75
N GLY A 77 3.76 -15.99 -4.42
CA GLY A 77 2.74 -14.99 -4.14
C GLY A 77 3.06 -14.08 -2.96
N ASN A 78 4.28 -14.09 -2.42
CA ASN A 78 4.68 -13.13 -1.38
C ASN A 78 4.70 -11.72 -1.95
N ILE A 79 4.39 -10.74 -1.10
CA ILE A 79 4.27 -9.34 -1.50
C ILE A 79 5.56 -8.60 -1.14
N TYR A 80 6.10 -7.85 -2.09
CA TYR A 80 7.18 -6.90 -1.87
C TYR A 80 6.59 -5.50 -2.03
N ALA A 81 6.56 -4.73 -0.94
CA ALA A 81 6.04 -3.38 -0.92
C ALA A 81 7.19 -2.38 -0.82
N GLY A 82 7.20 -1.36 -1.68
CA GLY A 82 8.11 -0.23 -1.56
C GLY A 82 7.45 0.95 -0.87
N ASP A 83 8.08 1.37 0.21
CA ASP A 83 7.65 2.36 1.17
C ASP A 83 8.56 3.59 1.01
N ILE A 84 8.02 4.71 0.54
CA ILE A 84 8.84 5.86 0.13
C ILE A 84 9.23 6.76 1.30
N VAL A 85 8.39 6.90 2.33
CA VAL A 85 8.74 7.70 3.52
C VAL A 85 9.61 6.87 4.46
N GLY A 86 9.29 5.59 4.64
CA GLY A 86 10.12 4.63 5.37
C GLY A 86 11.41 4.25 4.63
N LYS A 87 11.58 4.69 3.38
CA LYS A 87 12.78 4.49 2.53
C LYS A 87 13.26 3.04 2.49
N ARG A 88 12.32 2.10 2.39
CA ARG A 88 12.60 0.67 2.49
C ARG A 88 11.70 -0.16 1.57
N ALA A 89 12.16 -1.35 1.25
CA ALA A 89 11.30 -2.41 0.72
C ALA A 89 11.02 -3.44 1.82
N GLN A 90 9.80 -3.95 1.88
CA GLN A 90 9.40 -4.97 2.84
C GLN A 90 8.77 -6.17 2.13
N LYS A 91 9.14 -7.37 2.58
CA LYS A 91 8.56 -8.63 2.12
C LYS A 91 7.52 -9.12 3.13
N PHE A 92 6.29 -9.31 2.67
CA PHE A 92 5.21 -9.94 3.41
C PHE A 92 5.04 -11.38 2.94
N VAL A 93 5.34 -12.32 3.84
CA VAL A 93 5.21 -13.75 3.56
C VAL A 93 3.76 -14.17 3.74
N ARG A 94 3.17 -14.76 2.71
CA ARG A 94 1.80 -15.29 2.81
C ARG A 94 1.85 -16.65 3.50
N LYS A 95 1.10 -16.77 4.59
CA LYS A 95 0.80 -18.06 5.20
C LYS A 95 -0.49 -18.58 4.58
N ASN A 96 -0.46 -19.83 4.14
CA ASN A 96 -1.64 -20.57 3.68
C ASN A 96 -2.47 -21.00 4.87
#